data_AF-A0A3A5JHL9-F1
#
_entry.id   AF-A0A3A5JHL9-F1
#
_cell.length_a   1.000
_cell.length_b   1.000
_cell.length_c   1.000
_cell.angle_alpha   90.00
_cell.angle_beta   90.00
_cell.angle_gamma   90.00
#
_symmetry.space_group_name_H-M   'P 1'
#
loop_
_entity.id
_entity.type
_entity.pdbx_description
1 polymer ?
#
loop_
_entity_poly.entity_id
_entity_poly.type
_entity_poly.pdbx_seq_one_letter_code
_entity_poly.pdbx_strand_id
1 'polypeptide(L)'
;MLFDEVTDLIEAHSRDELESQLTELTEEQEELATEYDVDSLVGFREQFADEEFSAEELRERRNVVATWEAINTELGLVKHALQLYDDVVELSSPRTDSPSTLA
;
A
#
# COMPACT_ATOMS: atom_id res chain seq x y z
N MET A 1 -2.53 -0.18 -17.21
CA MET A 1 -1.13 -0.42 -16.78
C MET A 1 -0.99 0.15 -15.37
N LEU A 2 -0.02 -0.27 -14.55
CA LEU A 2 0.13 0.22 -13.16
C LEU A 2 0.18 1.76 -13.08
N PHE A 3 0.75 2.42 -14.09
CA PHE A 3 0.79 3.87 -14.16
C PHE A 3 -0.59 4.52 -14.42
N ASP A 4 -1.44 3.88 -15.23
CA ASP A 4 -2.80 4.38 -15.48
C ASP A 4 -3.61 4.34 -14.18
N GLU A 5 -3.45 3.28 -13.40
CA GLU A 5 -4.17 3.07 -12.14
C GLU A 5 -3.75 4.07 -11.05
N VAL A 6 -2.46 4.40 -10.97
CA VAL A 6 -1.95 5.49 -10.11
C VAL A 6 -2.47 6.85 -10.57
N THR A 7 -2.54 7.09 -11.88
CA THR A 7 -3.05 8.36 -12.42
C THR A 7 -4.55 8.51 -12.13
N ASP A 8 -5.33 7.44 -12.33
CA ASP A 8 -6.76 7.40 -12.00
C ASP A 8 -7.00 7.69 -10.51
N LEU A 9 -6.16 7.13 -9.61
CA LEU A 9 -6.20 7.41 -8.17
C LEU A 9 -5.96 8.89 -7.86
N ILE A 10 -4.95 9.49 -8.48
CA ILE A 10 -4.60 10.91 -8.28
C ILE A 10 -5.71 11.82 -8.84
N GLU A 11 -6.32 11.47 -9.96
CA GLU A 11 -7.41 12.25 -10.56
C GLU A 11 -8.71 12.14 -9.77
N ALA A 12 -8.99 10.98 -9.18
CA ALA A 12 -10.21 10.71 -8.43
C ALA A 12 -10.15 11.14 -6.96
N HIS A 13 -8.95 11.20 -6.36
CA HIS A 13 -8.76 11.43 -4.93
C HIS A 13 -7.75 12.54 -4.64
N SER A 14 -8.05 13.31 -3.60
CA SER A 14 -7.12 14.26 -3.01
C SER A 14 -6.03 13.56 -2.20
N ARG A 15 -4.92 14.28 -1.95
CA ARG A 15 -3.82 13.80 -1.11
C ARG A 15 -4.30 13.38 0.28
N ASP A 16 -5.17 14.17 0.92
CA ASP A 16 -5.72 13.86 2.24
C ASP A 16 -6.57 12.57 2.23
N GLU A 17 -7.35 12.35 1.17
CA GLU A 17 -8.14 11.12 1.01
C GLU A 17 -7.25 9.88 0.80
N LEU A 18 -6.15 10.03 0.07
CA LEU A 18 -5.16 8.96 -0.11
C LEU A 18 -4.38 8.68 1.17
N GLU A 19 -4.04 9.70 1.97
CA GLU A 19 -3.43 9.51 3.29
C GLU A 19 -4.38 8.78 4.26
N SER A 20 -5.68 9.10 4.20
CA SER A 20 -6.70 8.38 4.97
C SER A 20 -6.83 6.92 4.52
N GLN A 21 -6.90 6.68 3.20
CA GLN A 21 -6.94 5.31 2.65
C GLN A 21 -5.69 4.51 3.00
N LEU A 22 -4.51 5.14 2.97
CA LEU A 22 -3.26 4.49 3.37
C LEU A 22 -3.33 4.01 4.83
N THR A 23 -3.91 4.84 5.71
CA THR A 23 -4.08 4.49 7.13
C THR A 23 -5.05 3.33 7.29
N GLU A 24 -6.23 3.40 6.65
CA GLU A 24 -7.26 2.35 6.71
C GLU A 24 -6.73 1.00 6.19
N LEU A 25 -6.07 0.99 5.04
CA LEU A 25 -5.47 -0.22 4.46
C LEU A 25 -4.35 -0.79 5.32
N THR A 26 -3.60 0.07 6.02
CA THR A 26 -2.54 -0.38 6.95
C THR A 26 -3.16 -0.99 8.20
N GLU A 27 -4.22 -0.39 8.76
CA GLU A 27 -4.96 -0.95 9.90
C GLU A 27 -5.58 -2.30 9.54
N GLU A 28 -6.20 -2.44 8.37
CA GLU A 28 -6.76 -3.72 7.91
C GLU A 28 -5.67 -4.78 7.73
N GLN A 29 -4.50 -4.40 7.21
CA GLN A 29 -3.35 -5.29 7.11
C GLN A 29 -2.86 -5.75 8.50
N GLU A 30 -2.77 -4.84 9.47
CA GLU A 30 -2.34 -5.14 10.85
C GLU A 30 -3.37 -5.99 11.60
N GLU A 31 -4.65 -5.79 11.35
CA GLU A 31 -5.73 -6.62 11.90
C GLU A 31 -5.60 -8.07 11.39
N LEU A 32 -5.45 -8.26 10.08
CA LEU A 32 -5.22 -9.58 9.50
C LEU A 32 -3.92 -10.22 10.00
N ALA A 33 -2.85 -9.43 10.12
CA ALA A 33 -1.58 -9.89 10.68
C ALA A 33 -1.73 -10.41 12.12
N THR A 34 -2.48 -9.67 12.94
CA THR A 34 -2.75 -10.03 14.34
C THR A 34 -3.69 -11.23 14.45
N GLU A 35 -4.72 -11.31 13.60
CA GLU A 35 -5.68 -12.40 13.59
C GLU A 35 -5.02 -13.76 13.29
N TYR A 36 -4.08 -13.78 12.35
CA TYR A 36 -3.40 -14.99 11.90
C TYR A 36 -1.99 -15.19 12.49
N ASP A 37 -1.58 -14.32 13.43
CA ASP A 37 -0.26 -14.32 14.09
C ASP A 37 0.91 -14.37 13.08
N VAL A 38 0.86 -13.47 12.10
CA VAL A 38 1.80 -13.42 10.96
C VAL A 38 2.26 -12.00 10.66
N ASP A 39 3.57 -11.84 10.50
CA ASP A 39 4.15 -10.53 10.15
C ASP A 39 4.07 -10.22 8.63
N SER A 40 3.75 -11.20 7.80
CA SER A 40 3.73 -11.03 6.35
C SER A 40 2.87 -12.07 5.62
N LEU A 41 2.41 -11.72 4.42
CA LEU A 41 1.72 -12.63 3.51
C LEU A 41 2.57 -13.88 3.18
N VAL A 42 3.90 -13.74 3.13
CA VAL A 42 4.80 -14.88 2.88
C VAL A 42 4.75 -15.83 4.08
N GLY A 43 4.91 -15.32 5.31
CA GLY A 43 4.79 -16.13 6.52
C GLY A 43 3.42 -16.80 6.64
N PHE A 44 2.34 -16.10 6.26
CA PHE A 44 1.01 -16.68 6.24
C PHE A 44 0.87 -17.84 5.25
N ARG A 45 1.48 -17.73 4.07
CA ARG A 45 1.50 -18.81 3.08
C ARG A 45 2.34 -20.01 3.54
N GLU A 46 3.41 -19.76 4.28
CA GLU A 46 4.26 -20.81 4.85
C GLU A 46 3.50 -21.67 5.86
N GLN A 47 2.60 -21.08 6.68
CA GLN A 47 1.74 -21.85 7.58
C GLN A 47 0.92 -22.93 6.84
N PHE A 48 0.56 -22.71 5.56
CA PHE A 48 -0.19 -23.69 4.77
C PHE A 48 0.64 -24.89 4.33
N ALA A 49 1.97 -24.78 4.33
CA ALA A 49 2.87 -25.86 4.00
C ALA A 49 3.19 -26.75 5.22
N ASP A 50 3.18 -26.16 6.42
CA ASP A 50 3.56 -26.84 7.65
C ASP A 50 2.37 -27.47 8.41
N GLU A 51 1.15 -26.96 8.24
CA GLU A 51 -0.03 -27.43 8.98
C GLU A 51 -1.02 -28.27 8.14
N GLU A 52 -1.55 -29.33 8.75
CA GLU A 52 -2.53 -30.22 8.13
C GLU A 52 -3.95 -29.66 8.31
N PHE A 53 -4.32 -28.73 7.44
CA PHE A 53 -5.64 -28.10 7.45
C PHE A 53 -6.72 -28.93 6.72
N SER A 54 -7.96 -28.83 7.20
CA SER A 54 -9.11 -29.36 6.46
C SER A 54 -9.36 -28.56 5.17
N ALA A 55 -10.13 -29.15 4.25
CA ALA A 55 -10.45 -28.50 2.97
C ALA A 55 -11.25 -27.18 3.14
N GLU A 56 -12.05 -27.07 4.20
CA GLU A 56 -12.82 -25.88 4.54
C GLU A 56 -11.90 -24.77 5.06
N GLU A 57 -11.02 -25.10 6.00
CA GLU A 57 -9.99 -24.19 6.54
C GLU A 57 -9.04 -23.68 5.46
N LEU A 58 -8.58 -24.56 4.55
CA LEU A 58 -7.75 -24.14 3.41
C LEU A 58 -8.47 -23.19 2.46
N ARG A 59 -9.81 -23.28 2.36
CA ARG A 59 -10.59 -22.39 1.52
C ARG A 59 -10.74 -21.02 2.16
N GLU A 60 -11.05 -20.98 3.45
CA GLU A 60 -11.11 -19.74 4.23
C GLU A 60 -9.77 -19.01 4.19
N ARG A 61 -8.68 -19.70 4.54
CA ARG A 61 -7.32 -19.15 4.51
C ARG A 61 -6.89 -18.64 3.13
N ARG A 62 -7.28 -19.32 2.04
CA ARG A 62 -7.05 -18.82 0.67
C ARG A 62 -7.80 -17.52 0.37
N ASN A 63 -9.02 -17.35 0.89
CA ASN A 63 -9.76 -16.11 0.71
C ASN A 63 -9.03 -14.97 1.42
N VAL A 64 -8.55 -15.21 2.65
CA VAL A 64 -7.77 -14.21 3.39
C VAL A 64 -6.48 -13.85 2.67
N VAL A 65 -5.77 -14.83 2.09
CA VAL A 65 -4.60 -14.55 1.23
C VAL A 65 -4.96 -13.64 0.07
N ALA A 66 -6.09 -13.87 -0.61
CA ALA A 66 -6.52 -13.03 -1.71
C ALA A 66 -6.86 -11.60 -1.24
N THR A 67 -7.51 -11.46 -0.08
CA THR A 67 -7.77 -10.15 0.54
C THR A 67 -6.48 -9.41 0.85
N TRP A 68 -5.52 -10.08 1.51
CA TRP A 68 -4.23 -9.47 1.83
C TRP A 68 -3.44 -9.10 0.56
N GLU A 69 -3.49 -9.92 -0.50
CA GLU A 69 -2.89 -9.54 -1.80
C GLU A 69 -3.51 -8.28 -2.40
N ALA A 70 -4.84 -8.14 -2.30
CA ALA A 70 -5.53 -6.93 -2.74
C ALA A 70 -5.09 -5.71 -1.93
N ILE A 71 -5.09 -5.81 -0.59
CA ILE A 71 -4.63 -4.75 0.31
C ILE A 71 -3.19 -4.35 0.00
N ASN A 72 -2.27 -5.31 -0.19
CA ASN A 72 -0.88 -5.02 -0.51
C ASN A 72 -0.73 -4.29 -1.86
N THR A 73 -1.54 -4.68 -2.84
CA THR A 73 -1.57 -4.04 -4.16
C THR A 73 -2.05 -2.60 -4.03
N GLU A 74 -3.15 -2.39 -3.31
CA GLU A 74 -3.75 -1.08 -3.10
C GLU A 74 -2.85 -0.15 -2.29
N LEU A 75 -2.23 -0.66 -1.22
CA LEU A 75 -1.19 0.05 -0.46
C LEU A 75 -0.05 0.52 -1.37
N GLY A 76 0.39 -0.33 -2.31
CA GLY A 76 1.41 0.04 -3.28
C GLY A 76 0.97 1.20 -4.18
N LEU A 77 -0.25 1.11 -4.72
CA LEU A 77 -0.82 2.15 -5.58
C LEU A 77 -0.99 3.48 -4.84
N VAL A 78 -1.57 3.47 -3.64
CA VAL A 78 -1.77 4.66 -2.80
C VAL A 78 -0.43 5.29 -2.42
N LYS A 79 0.57 4.49 -2.02
CA LYS A 79 1.92 4.99 -1.72
C LYS A 79 2.57 5.65 -2.94
N HIS A 80 2.44 5.03 -4.12
CA HIS A 80 2.96 5.62 -5.36
C HIS A 80 2.23 6.90 -5.75
N ALA A 81 0.92 6.96 -5.55
CA ALA A 81 0.13 8.17 -5.79
C ALA A 81 0.57 9.33 -4.89
N LEU A 82 0.73 9.08 -3.59
CA LEU A 82 1.23 10.06 -2.62
C LEU A 82 2.66 10.52 -2.94
N GLN A 83 3.54 9.58 -3.32
CA GLN A 83 4.91 9.92 -3.72
C GLN A 83 4.92 10.85 -4.96
N LEU A 84 4.03 10.63 -5.93
CA LEU A 84 3.94 11.50 -7.10
C LEU A 84 3.42 12.89 -6.74
N TYR A 85 2.48 13.01 -5.79
CA TYR A 85 2.07 14.29 -5.23
C TYR A 85 3.25 15.04 -4.61
N ASP A 86 4.07 14.36 -3.81
CA ASP A 86 5.27 14.95 -3.20
C ASP A 86 6.29 15.37 -4.26
N ASP A 87 6.57 14.52 -5.25
CA ASP A 87 7.50 14.82 -6.35
C ASP A 87 7.04 16.06 -7.15
N VAL A 88 5.74 16.17 -7.46
CA VAL A 88 5.19 17.35 -8.17
C VAL A 88 5.31 18.61 -7.32
N VAL A 89 5.06 18.54 -6.01
CA VAL A 89 5.19 19.67 -5.08
C VAL A 89 6.65 20.11 -4.97
N GLU A 90 7.60 19.18 -4.88
CA GLU A 90 9.03 19.50 -4.86
C GLU A 90 9.51 20.17 -6.14
N LEU A 91 9.03 19.70 -7.30
CA LEU A 91 9.40 20.25 -8.61
C LEU A 91 8.75 21.61 -8.90
N SER A 92 7.55 21.86 -8.37
CA SER A 92 6.84 23.13 -8.53
C SER A 92 7.21 24.17 -7.48
N SER A 93 7.86 23.75 -6.40
CA SER A 93 8.49 24.66 -5.45
C SER A 93 9.57 25.46 -6.19
N PRO A 94 9.49 26.80 -6.23
CA PRO A 94 10.53 27.60 -6.85
C PRO A 94 11.81 27.30 -6.09
N ARG A 95 12.71 26.56 -6.73
CA ARG A 95 14.06 26.38 -6.23
C ARG A 95 14.61 27.78 -6.06
N THR A 96 14.59 28.30 -4.84
CA THR A 96 15.29 29.52 -4.47
C THR A 96 16.76 29.17 -4.46
N ASP A 97 17.30 28.83 -5.63
CA ASP A 97 18.72 28.99 -5.92
C ASP A 97 18.96 30.49 -5.84
N SER A 98 19.17 30.98 -4.63
CA SER A 98 19.80 32.27 -4.43
C SER A 98 21.21 32.14 -4.97
N PRO A 99 21.60 32.82 -6.07
CA PRO A 99 22.99 32.89 -6.44
C PRO A 99 23.64 33.88 -5.47
N SER A 100 23.95 33.43 -4.26
CA SER A 100 24.86 34.15 -3.37
C SER A 100 26.26 33.98 -3.94
N THR A 101 26.59 34.79 -4.94
CA THR A 101 27.96 34.98 -5.43
C THR A 101 28.26 36.47 -5.49
N LEU A 102 28.97 36.88 -4.43
CA LEU A 102 30.13 37.78 -4.38
C LEU A 102 29.95 39.22 -4.92
N ALA A 103 29.89 40.16 -3.98
CA ALA A 103 30.37 41.54 -4.14
C ALA A 103 31.29 41.88 -2.97
#